data_AF-A0A9D0ZXK5-F1
#
_entry.id   AF-A0A9D0ZXK5-F1
#
_cell.length_a   1.000
_cell.length_b   1.000
_cell.length_c   1.000
_cell.angle_alpha   90.00
_cell.angle_beta   90.00
_cell.angle_gamma   90.00
#
_symmetry.space_group_name_H-M   'P 1'
#
loop_
_entity.id
_entity.type
_entity.pdbx_description
1 polymer ?
#
loop_
_entity_poly.entity_id
_entity_poly.type
_entity_poly.pdbx_seq_one_letter_code
_entity_poly.pdbx_strand_id
1 'polypeptide(L)'
;MRKTFNTDGYCDPEQNYMVDLSDRLRTIKGMVDEGKYFTINRARQYGKTTVLLALSDYLKNDYTVFSLDFQTISYADFETEQRFVAAFSREILDYR
;
A
#
# COMPACT_ATOMS: atom_id res chain seq x y z
N MET A 1 19.46 -16.29 9.90
CA MET A 1 20.37 -15.26 9.35
C MET A 1 20.30 -14.01 10.21
N ARG A 2 21.34 -13.17 10.21
CA ARG A 2 21.29 -11.86 10.89
C ARG A 2 20.58 -10.86 9.98
N LYS A 3 19.69 -10.04 10.53
CA LYS A 3 19.00 -8.96 9.81
C LYS A 3 19.98 -7.97 9.18
N THR A 4 19.57 -7.36 8.07
CA THR A 4 20.34 -6.35 7.31
C THR A 4 19.62 -4.99 7.26
N PHE A 5 20.34 -3.92 6.96
CA PHE A 5 19.72 -2.64 6.60
C PHE A 5 19.34 -2.69 5.13
N ASN A 6 18.14 -2.21 4.80
CA ASN A 6 17.65 -2.12 3.43
C ASN A 6 17.34 -0.66 3.09
N THR A 7 17.75 -0.23 1.90
CA THR A 7 17.52 1.12 1.35
C THR A 7 16.68 1.09 0.08
N ASP A 8 16.40 -0.10 -0.47
CA ASP A 8 15.74 -0.28 -1.77
C ASP A 8 14.48 -1.13 -1.64
N GLY A 9 13.40 -0.70 -2.29
CA GLY A 9 12.12 -1.42 -2.21
C GLY A 9 11.46 -1.35 -0.83
N TYR A 10 10.68 -2.38 -0.49
CA TYR A 10 10.05 -2.51 0.83
C TYR A 10 10.99 -3.21 1.81
N CYS A 11 10.78 -2.98 3.11
CA CYS A 11 11.51 -3.70 4.15
C CYS A 11 10.68 -4.87 4.67
N ASP A 12 11.26 -6.06 4.63
CA ASP A 12 10.68 -7.27 5.22
C ASP A 12 11.13 -7.37 6.70
N PRO A 13 10.20 -7.38 7.68
CA PRO A 13 10.53 -7.52 9.09
C PRO A 13 11.31 -8.79 9.46
N GLU A 14 11.24 -9.86 8.69
CA GLU A 14 12.01 -11.09 8.92
C GLU A 14 13.48 -10.93 8.50
N GLN A 15 13.73 -10.17 7.43
CA GLN A 15 15.05 -10.02 6.83
C GLN A 15 15.76 -8.72 7.20
N ASN A 16 15.01 -7.66 7.53
CA ASN A 16 15.53 -6.30 7.65
C ASN A 16 15.33 -5.70 9.04
N TYR A 17 16.24 -4.81 9.44
CA TYR A 17 16.01 -3.94 10.59
C TYR A 17 14.88 -2.97 10.28
N MET A 18 13.91 -2.90 11.20
CA MET A 18 12.69 -2.11 11.06
C MET A 18 12.52 -1.22 12.27
N VAL A 19 12.09 0.02 12.01
CA VAL A 19 11.58 0.89 13.06
C VAL A 19 10.18 0.43 13.46
N ASP A 20 9.79 0.69 14.71
CA ASP A 20 8.42 0.42 15.15
C ASP A 20 7.43 1.36 14.41
N LEU A 21 6.42 0.76 13.77
CA LEU A 21 5.37 1.48 13.04
C LEU A 21 4.06 1.56 13.83
N SER A 22 3.97 0.97 15.01
CA SER A 22 2.71 0.76 15.75
C SER A 22 1.91 2.04 15.97
N ASP A 23 2.55 3.12 16.42
CA ASP A 23 1.88 4.42 16.62
C ASP A 23 1.31 4.99 15.32
N ARG A 24 2.08 4.86 14.23
CA ARG A 24 1.67 5.35 12.91
C ARG A 24 0.48 4.55 12.37
N LEU A 25 0.51 3.23 12.53
CA LEU A 25 -0.57 2.34 12.11
C LEU A 25 -1.85 2.62 12.90
N ARG A 26 -1.76 2.80 14.23
CA ARG A 26 -2.90 3.22 15.07
C ARG A 26 -3.51 4.54 14.61
N THR A 27 -2.66 5.53 14.32
CA THR A 27 -3.11 6.85 13.84
C THR A 27 -3.86 6.73 12.52
N ILE A 28 -3.31 5.94 11.58
CA ILE A 28 -3.96 5.73 10.28
C ILE A 28 -5.26 4.94 10.42
N LYS A 29 -5.29 3.89 11.24
CA LYS A 29 -6.53 3.14 11.52
C LYS A 29 -7.61 4.06 12.06
N GLY A 30 -7.31 4.97 12.99
CA GLY A 30 -8.30 5.94 13.49
C GLY A 30 -8.93 6.77 12.37
N MET A 31 -8.14 7.18 11.36
CA MET A 31 -8.68 7.86 10.18
C MET A 31 -9.55 6.94 9.31
N VAL A 32 -9.16 5.68 9.14
CA VAL A 32 -9.94 4.67 8.39
C VAL A 32 -11.27 4.38 9.09
N ASP A 33 -11.26 4.21 10.41
CA ASP A 33 -12.44 3.96 11.23
C ASP A 33 -13.45 5.12 11.11
N GLU A 34 -12.96 6.35 10.94
CA GLU A 34 -13.76 7.56 10.73
C GLU A 34 -14.15 7.80 9.26
N GLY A 35 -13.77 6.91 8.33
CA GLY A 35 -14.07 7.04 6.89
C GLY A 35 -13.30 8.17 6.19
N LYS A 36 -12.17 8.61 6.75
CA LYS A 36 -11.36 9.70 6.20
C LYS A 36 -10.38 9.21 5.14
N TYR A 37 -10.09 10.11 4.20
CA TYR A 37 -8.98 9.94 3.27
C TYR A 37 -7.68 10.47 3.88
N PHE A 38 -6.57 9.78 3.63
CA PHE A 38 -5.24 10.23 4.01
C PHE A 38 -4.26 10.04 2.85
N THR A 39 -3.14 10.77 2.89
CA THR A 39 -2.09 10.68 1.88
C THR A 39 -0.72 10.46 2.53
N ILE A 40 0.14 9.65 1.88
CA ILE A 40 1.53 9.47 2.29
C ILE A 40 2.44 10.09 1.22
N ASN A 41 2.73 11.38 1.37
CA ASN A 41 3.61 12.09 0.44
C ASN A 41 5.05 12.15 0.95
N ARG A 42 5.94 11.33 0.35
CA ARG A 42 7.39 11.30 0.61
C ARG A 42 8.15 10.92 -0.66
N ALA A 43 9.41 11.34 -0.76
CA ALA A 43 10.30 10.99 -1.87
C ALA A 43 10.53 9.47 -2.00
N ARG A 44 11.17 9.03 -3.09
CA ARG A 44 11.49 7.62 -3.34
C ARG A 44 12.34 7.05 -2.19
N GLN A 45 12.13 5.77 -1.84
CA GLN A 45 12.87 5.04 -0.79
C GLN A 45 12.63 5.52 0.67
N TYR A 46 11.58 6.30 0.94
CA TYR A 46 11.18 6.69 2.31
C TYR A 46 10.25 5.68 3.02
N GLY A 47 10.23 4.42 2.57
CA GLY A 47 9.42 3.37 3.20
C GLY A 47 7.90 3.50 3.03
N LYS A 48 7.43 4.22 2.01
CA LYS A 48 5.97 4.36 1.73
C LYS A 48 5.31 2.99 1.52
N THR A 49 5.87 2.18 0.63
CA THR A 49 5.38 0.83 0.35
C THR A 49 5.43 -0.05 1.59
N THR A 50 6.50 0.04 2.38
CA THR A 50 6.61 -0.66 3.67
C THR A 50 5.47 -0.33 4.62
N VAL A 51 5.12 0.96 4.76
CA VAL A 51 4.00 1.40 5.62
C VAL A 51 2.66 0.90 5.07
N LEU A 52 2.44 0.95 3.75
CA LEU A 52 1.19 0.46 3.14
C LEU A 52 1.00 -1.05 3.33
N LEU A 53 2.07 -1.85 3.15
CA LEU A 53 2.02 -3.30 3.39
C LEU A 53 1.76 -3.62 4.86
N ALA A 54 2.47 -2.95 5.77
CA ALA A 54 2.25 -3.11 7.22
C ALA A 54 0.83 -2.69 7.64
N LEU A 55 0.28 -1.64 7.01
CA LEU A 55 -1.10 -1.20 7.26
C LEU A 55 -2.12 -2.21 6.75
N SER A 56 -1.90 -2.78 5.56
CA SER A 56 -2.77 -3.84 5.03
C SER A 56 -2.84 -5.02 6.00
N ASP A 57 -1.68 -5.49 6.48
CA ASP A 57 -1.62 -6.58 7.46
C ASP A 57 -2.26 -6.22 8.80
N TYR A 58 -2.07 -4.98 9.26
CA TYR A 58 -2.66 -4.47 10.50
C TYR A 58 -4.18 -4.38 10.45
N LEU A 59 -4.76 -4.06 9.30
CA LEU A 59 -6.20 -3.88 9.12
C LEU A 59 -6.95 -5.18 8.77
N LYS A 60 -6.26 -6.25 8.35
CA LYS A 60 -6.87 -7.45 7.74
C LYS A 60 -7.92 -8.17 8.60
N ASN A 61 -7.87 -8.01 9.92
CA ASN A 61 -8.82 -8.67 10.83
C ASN A 61 -10.14 -7.90 10.94
N ASP A 62 -10.13 -6.60 10.64
CA ASP A 62 -11.28 -5.70 10.76
C ASP A 62 -11.82 -5.28 9.38
N TYR A 63 -10.98 -5.32 8.35
CA TYR A 63 -11.27 -4.79 7.01
C TYR A 63 -10.80 -5.71 5.89
N THR A 64 -11.56 -5.72 4.80
CA THR A 64 -11.07 -6.17 3.49
C THR A 64 -10.28 -5.05 2.85
N VAL A 65 -8.97 -5.25 2.67
CA VAL A 65 -8.08 -4.26 2.06
C VAL A 65 -7.91 -4.56 0.57
N PHE A 66 -8.26 -3.60 -0.28
CA PHE A 66 -7.98 -3.65 -1.72
C PHE A 66 -6.73 -2.84 -2.03
N SER A 67 -5.69 -3.50 -2.53
CA SER A 67 -4.48 -2.83 -3.03
C SER A 67 -4.65 -2.51 -4.50
N LEU A 68 -4.36 -1.26 -4.88
CA LEU A 68 -4.48 -0.77 -6.25
C LEU A 68 -3.21 -0.01 -6.61
N ASP A 69 -2.61 -0.36 -7.75
CA ASP A 69 -1.51 0.40 -8.34
C ASP A 69 -1.95 0.93 -9.72
N PHE A 70 -1.99 2.25 -9.87
CA PHE A 70 -2.33 2.87 -11.15
C PHE A 70 -1.12 2.98 -12.08
N GLN A 71 0.09 2.62 -11.64
CA GLN A 71 1.29 2.68 -12.49
C GLN A 71 1.25 1.68 -13.64
N THR A 72 0.47 0.62 -13.52
CA THR A 72 0.27 -0.41 -14.54
C THR A 72 -0.81 -0.03 -15.56
N ILE A 73 -1.64 0.98 -15.25
CA ILE A 73 -2.70 1.46 -16.13
C ILE A 73 -2.13 2.48 -17.11
N SER A 74 -2.30 2.24 -18.41
CA SER A 74 -1.75 3.10 -19.46
C SER A 74 -2.60 4.35 -19.69
N TYR A 75 -2.03 5.38 -20.32
CA TYR A 75 -2.80 6.57 -20.72
C TYR A 75 -4.00 6.24 -21.62
N ALA A 76 -3.87 5.23 -22.49
CA ALA A 76 -4.94 4.80 -23.39
C ALA A 76 -6.12 4.16 -22.65
N ASP A 77 -5.87 3.58 -21.46
CA ASP A 77 -6.90 3.02 -20.61
C ASP A 77 -7.76 4.12 -19.95
N PHE A 78 -7.22 5.34 -19.80
CA PHE A 78 -7.97 6.49 -19.26
C PHE A 78 -8.80 7.25 -20.30
N GLU A 79 -8.72 6.89 -21.59
CA GLU A 79 -9.39 7.64 -22.66
C GLU A 79 -10.92 7.52 -22.64
N THR A 80 -11.45 6.36 -22.22
CA THR A 80 -12.90 6.14 -22.17
C THR A 80 -13.29 5.39 -20.90
N GLU A 81 -14.53 5.59 -20.45
CA GLU A 81 -15.10 4.90 -19.30
C GLU A 81 -14.99 3.37 -19.42
N GLN A 82 -15.28 2.82 -20.62
CA GLN A 82 -15.24 1.37 -20.84
C GLN A 82 -13.82 0.82 -20.70
N ARG A 83 -12.82 1.53 -21.22
CA ARG A 83 -11.41 1.10 -21.11
C ARG A 83 -10.91 1.21 -19.67
N PHE A 84 -11.25 2.30 -18.99
CA PHE A 84 -10.88 2.50 -17.60
C PHE A 84 -11.47 1.42 -16.71
N VAL A 85 -12.77 1.13 -16.84
CA VAL A 85 -13.44 0.06 -16.07
C VAL A 85 -12.81 -1.29 -16.33
N ALA A 86 -12.47 -1.60 -17.59
CA ALA A 86 -11.81 -2.86 -17.94
C ALA A 86 -10.41 -2.95 -17.31
N ALA A 87 -9.61 -1.88 -17.35
CA ALA A 87 -8.28 -1.84 -16.74
C ALA A 87 -8.34 -1.91 -15.21
N PHE A 88 -9.18 -1.09 -14.60
CA PHE A 88 -9.42 -1.08 -13.16
C PHE A 88 -9.90 -2.44 -12.64
N SER A 89 -10.78 -3.12 -13.38
CA SER A 89 -11.24 -4.46 -13.01
C SER A 89 -10.10 -5.49 -13.03
N ARG A 90 -9.17 -5.40 -13.99
CA ARG A 90 -7.97 -6.27 -14.01
C ARG A 90 -7.10 -6.02 -12.78
N GLU A 91 -6.82 -4.76 -12.45
CA GLU A 91 -6.01 -4.42 -11.26
C GLU A 91 -6.59 -4.97 -9.95
N ILE A 92 -7.92 -4.97 -9.81
CA ILE A 92 -8.57 -5.56 -8.63
C ILE A 92 -8.50 -7.08 -8.63
N LEU A 93 -8.69 -7.72 -9.79
CA LEU A 93 -8.81 -9.18 -9.90
C LEU A 93 -7.46 -9.90 -9.90
N ASP A 94 -6.41 -9.27 -10.42
CA ASP A 94 -5.07 -9.84 -10.52
C ASP A 94 -4.31 -9.79 -9.18
N TYR A 95 -4.75 -8.97 -8.22
CA TYR A 95 -4.30 -8.99 -6.83
C TYR A 95 -5.05 -10.10 -6.04
N ARG A 96 -4.55 -11.34 -6.13
CA ARG A 96 -4.84 -12.43 -5.18
C ARG A 96 -3.61 -12.84 -4.40
#